data_AF-A0A7V4ANL1-F1
#
_entry.id   AF-A0A7V4ANL1-F1
#
_cell.length_a   1.000
_cell.length_b   1.000
_cell.length_c   1.000
_cell.angle_alpha   90.00
_cell.angle_beta   90.00
_cell.angle_gamma   90.00
#
_symmetry.space_group_name_H-M   'P 1'
#
loop_
_entity.id
_entity.type
_entity.pdbx_description
1 polymer ?
#
loop_
_entity_poly.entity_id
_entity_poly.type
_entity_poly.pdbx_seq_one_letter_code
_entity_poly.pdbx_strand_id
1 'polypeptide(L)'
;MLELKLADYKAEKQPDWCPGCGDYGILSALQMALFELKRDPSQTAVFSGIGCSAKTPHYLNVYGIHTLHGRVLPVAQGAKLANPHLTVVA
;
A
#
# COMPACT_ATOMS: atom_id res chain seq x y z
N MET A 1 -5.86 6.71 -21.76
CA MET A 1 -6.19 6.51 -20.34
C MET A 1 -5.93 5.04 -20.05
N LEU A 2 -5.06 4.70 -19.10
CA LEU A 2 -4.77 3.30 -18.75
C LEU A 2 -6.05 2.63 -18.24
N GLU A 3 -6.41 1.50 -18.81
CA GLU A 3 -7.53 0.68 -18.35
C GLU A 3 -7.05 -0.16 -17.16
N LEU A 4 -7.20 0.40 -15.96
CA LEU A 4 -6.82 -0.27 -14.71
C LEU A 4 -7.78 -1.41 -14.40
N LYS A 5 -7.27 -2.50 -13.85
CA LYS A 5 -7.99 -3.67 -13.34
C LYS A 5 -7.66 -3.88 -11.88
N LEU A 6 -8.57 -4.51 -11.12
CA LEU A 6 -8.32 -4.81 -9.71
C LEU A 6 -7.06 -5.68 -9.50
N ALA A 7 -6.75 -6.55 -10.45
CA ALA A 7 -5.56 -7.39 -10.41
C ALA A 7 -4.26 -6.57 -10.46
N ASP A 8 -4.28 -5.36 -11.03
CA ASP A 8 -3.09 -4.51 -11.16
C ASP A 8 -2.57 -3.99 -9.81
N TYR A 9 -3.36 -4.11 -8.73
CA TYR A 9 -2.99 -3.71 -7.38
C TYR A 9 -2.50 -4.88 -6.50
N LYS A 10 -2.51 -6.11 -7.02
CA LYS A 10 -2.08 -7.30 -6.27
C LYS A 10 -0.61 -7.59 -6.57
N ALA A 11 0.22 -7.68 -5.54
CA ALA A 11 1.60 -8.16 -5.73
C ALA A 11 1.64 -9.67 -5.98
N GLU A 12 2.71 -10.15 -6.61
CA GLU A 12 2.94 -11.59 -6.80
C GLU A 12 3.17 -12.33 -5.48
N LYS A 13 3.71 -11.63 -4.48
CA LYS A 13 3.97 -12.18 -3.15
C LYS A 13 2.68 -12.43 -2.40
N GLN A 14 2.48 -13.67 -1.96
CA GLN A 14 1.32 -14.04 -1.16
C GLN A 14 1.46 -13.58 0.31
N PRO A 15 0.37 -13.14 0.96
CA PRO A 15 0.40 -12.82 2.39
C PRO A 15 0.73 -14.01 3.27
N ASP A 16 1.62 -13.79 4.24
CA ASP A 16 2.08 -14.81 5.20
C ASP A 16 1.39 -14.66 6.58
N TRP A 17 0.22 -14.01 6.61
CA TRP A 17 -0.58 -13.84 7.81
C TRP A 17 -1.29 -15.14 8.21
N CYS A 18 -1.67 -15.22 9.49
CA CYS A 18 -2.38 -16.39 10.00
C CYS A 18 -3.75 -16.55 9.31
N PRO A 19 -4.23 -17.79 9.09
CA PRO A 19 -5.59 -18.02 8.60
C PRO A 19 -6.64 -17.33 9.49
N GLY A 20 -7.54 -16.56 8.89
CA GLY A 20 -8.56 -15.79 9.60
C GLY A 20 -8.09 -14.43 10.14
N CYS A 21 -6.86 -14.00 9.84
CA CYS A 21 -6.39 -12.66 10.22
C CYS A 21 -7.20 -11.55 9.52
N GLY A 22 -7.55 -10.49 10.26
CA GLY A 22 -8.29 -9.35 9.72
C GLY A 22 -7.52 -8.53 8.67
N ASP A 23 -6.19 -8.61 8.65
CA ASP A 23 -5.34 -7.87 7.70
C ASP A 23 -5.63 -8.26 6.24
N TYR A 24 -6.12 -9.48 5.98
CA TYR A 24 -6.62 -9.88 4.65
C TYR A 24 -7.78 -9.01 4.17
N GLY A 25 -8.70 -8.66 5.07
CA GLY A 25 -9.83 -7.80 4.78
C GLY A 25 -9.37 -6.37 4.49
N ILE A 26 -8.43 -5.85 5.30
CA ILE A 26 -7.86 -4.50 5.12
C ILE A 26 -7.10 -4.42 3.78
N LEU A 27 -6.27 -5.42 3.45
CA LEU A 27 -5.56 -5.49 2.17
C LEU A 27 -6.53 -5.48 0.99
N SER A 28 -7.59 -6.30 1.05
CA SER A 28 -8.60 -6.38 -0.01
C SER A 28 -9.35 -5.06 -0.17
N ALA A 29 -9.74 -4.42 0.94
CA ALA A 29 -10.39 -3.12 0.93
C ALA A 29 -9.49 -2.03 0.33
N LEU A 30 -8.19 -2.05 0.65
CA LEU A 30 -7.23 -1.10 0.10
C LEU A 30 -7.04 -1.29 -1.42
N GLN A 31 -6.94 -2.53 -1.91
CA GLN A 31 -6.88 -2.84 -3.34
C GLN A 31 -8.13 -2.33 -4.08
N MET A 32 -9.32 -2.57 -3.52
CA MET A 32 -10.58 -2.08 -4.08
C MET A 32 -10.65 -0.56 -4.10
N ALA A 33 -10.26 0.10 -3.00
CA ALA A 33 -10.28 1.55 -2.91
C ALA A 33 -9.35 2.21 -3.94
N LEU A 34 -8.14 1.69 -4.13
CA LEU A 34 -7.21 2.20 -5.15
C LEU A 34 -7.77 2.03 -6.57
N PHE A 35 -8.37 0.87 -6.84
CA PHE A 35 -9.03 0.57 -8.12
C PHE A 35 -10.22 1.50 -8.41
N GLU A 36 -11.16 1.63 -7.47
CA GLU A 36 -12.36 2.46 -7.61
C GLU A 36 -12.03 3.94 -7.77
N LEU A 37 -11.00 4.41 -7.06
CA LEU A 37 -10.48 5.78 -7.18
C LEU A 37 -9.57 5.99 -8.40
N LYS A 38 -9.36 4.95 -9.22
CA LYS A 38 -8.50 4.96 -10.41
C LYS A 38 -7.11 5.51 -10.13
N ARG A 39 -6.53 5.11 -9.00
CA ARG A 39 -5.19 5.56 -8.59
C ARG A 39 -4.14 4.81 -9.38
N ASP A 40 -3.40 5.52 -10.22
CA ASP A 40 -2.28 4.92 -10.93
C ASP A 40 -1.29 4.29 -9.93
N PRO A 41 -1.01 2.97 -10.03
CA PRO A 41 -0.04 2.30 -9.18
C PRO A 41 1.35 2.97 -9.17
N SER A 42 1.76 3.51 -10.32
CA SER A 42 3.03 4.23 -10.49
C SER A 42 3.03 5.65 -9.89
N GLN A 43 1.87 6.14 -9.42
CA GLN A 43 1.72 7.40 -8.70
C GLN A 43 1.15 7.18 -7.29
N THR A 44 1.28 5.97 -6.76
CA THR A 44 0.81 5.58 -5.44
C THR A 44 1.96 4.96 -4.65
N ALA A 45 2.12 5.42 -3.40
CA ALA A 45 3.09 4.90 -2.46
C ALA A 45 2.42 4.55 -1.12
N VAL A 46 2.68 3.34 -0.65
CA VAL A 46 2.13 2.83 0.62
C VAL A 46 3.29 2.60 1.58
N PHE A 47 3.23 3.29 2.71
CA PHE A 47 4.22 3.27 3.77
C PHE A 47 3.72 2.40 4.91
N SER A 48 4.65 1.81 5.66
CA SER A 48 4.33 1.01 6.84
C SER A 48 5.46 1.05 7.87
N GLY A 49 5.13 0.69 9.11
CA GLY A 49 6.08 0.58 10.24
C GLY A 49 6.68 -0.82 10.36
N ILE A 50 6.58 -1.44 11.55
CA ILE A 50 6.99 -2.83 11.80
C ILE A 50 5.86 -3.55 12.54
N GLY A 51 5.50 -4.75 12.10
CA GLY A 51 4.42 -5.58 12.63
C GLY A 51 3.81 -6.48 11.56
N CYS A 52 2.84 -7.33 11.91
CA CYS A 52 2.10 -8.13 10.92
C CYS A 52 1.41 -7.22 9.90
N SER A 53 0.65 -6.22 10.36
CA SER A 53 -0.02 -5.24 9.51
C SER A 53 0.96 -4.46 8.63
N ALA A 54 2.19 -4.23 9.10
CA ALA A 54 3.20 -3.50 8.35
C ALA A 54 3.73 -4.25 7.13
N LYS A 55 3.39 -5.54 6.97
CA LYS A 55 3.70 -6.26 5.73
C LYS A 55 2.80 -5.87 4.56
N THR A 56 1.73 -5.10 4.78
CA THR A 56 0.75 -4.69 3.75
C THR A 56 1.38 -4.18 2.44
N PRO A 57 2.41 -3.30 2.44
CA PRO A 57 3.00 -2.81 1.18
C PRO A 57 3.71 -3.89 0.36
N HIS A 58 4.05 -5.03 0.96
CA HIS A 58 4.66 -6.16 0.25
C HIS A 58 3.63 -6.94 -0.59
N TYR A 59 2.34 -6.73 -0.35
CA TYR A 59 1.22 -7.44 -0.99
C TYR A 59 0.42 -6.56 -1.96
N LEU A 60 0.91 -5.34 -2.18
CA LEU A 60 0.35 -4.37 -3.12
C LEU A 60 1.33 -4.12 -4.26
N ASN A 61 0.82 -4.08 -5.49
CA ASN A 61 1.63 -3.71 -6.65
C ASN A 61 1.61 -2.19 -6.84
N VAL A 62 2.33 -1.48 -5.96
CA VAL A 62 2.53 -0.02 -5.94
C VAL A 62 3.92 0.26 -5.37
N TYR A 63 4.35 1.52 -5.25
CA TYR A 63 5.58 1.81 -4.50
C TYR A 63 5.39 1.47 -3.00
N GLY A 64 6.02 0.40 -2.52
CA GLY A 64 5.94 -0.03 -1.12
C GLY A 64 7.17 0.39 -0.31
N ILE A 65 6.96 1.03 0.84
CA ILE A 65 8.04 1.43 1.75
C ILE A 65 7.78 0.85 3.14
N HIS A 66 8.61 -0.12 3.53
CA HIS A 66 8.59 -0.73 4.86
C HIS A 66 9.67 -0.07 5.73
N THR A 67 9.24 0.77 6.67
CA THR A 67 10.12 1.68 7.44
C THR A 67 10.50 1.08 8.80
N LEU A 68 10.89 1.92 9.76
CA LEU A 68 11.21 1.52 11.12
C LEU A 68 9.97 1.53 12.03
N HIS A 69 10.03 0.78 13.13
CA HIS A 69 8.94 0.68 14.09
C HIS A 69 8.57 2.07 14.64
N GLY A 70 7.30 2.46 14.49
CA GLY A 70 6.78 3.76 14.91
C GLY A 70 7.26 4.97 14.09
N ARG A 71 7.93 4.78 12.96
CA ARG A 71 8.49 5.86 12.12
C ARG A 71 7.83 6.01 10.74
N VAL A 72 6.66 5.39 10.54
CA VAL A 72 5.94 5.45 9.25
C VAL A 72 5.55 6.88 8.86
N LEU A 73 4.96 7.65 9.78
CA LEU A 73 4.46 9.00 9.50
C LEU A 73 5.55 10.01 9.11
N PRO A 74 6.69 10.16 9.84
CA PRO A 74 7.70 11.13 9.43
C PRO A 74 8.30 10.81 8.05
N VAL A 75 8.45 9.53 7.70
CA VAL A 75 8.94 9.12 6.37
C VAL A 75 7.91 9.40 5.29
N ALA A 76 6.65 9.01 5.50
CA ALA A 76 5.55 9.26 4.56
C ALA A 76 5.30 10.76 4.33
N GLN A 77 5.40 11.56 5.40
CA GLN A 77 5.27 13.02 5.33
C GLN A 77 6.39 13.63 4.48
N GLY A 78 7.64 13.18 4.66
CA GLY A 78 8.76 13.60 3.82
C GLY A 78 8.51 13.32 2.34
N ALA A 79 8.02 12.12 2.01
CA ALA A 79 7.67 11.76 0.64
C ALA A 79 6.56 12.65 0.07
N LYS A 80 5.52 12.94 0.86
CA LYS A 80 4.41 13.79 0.43
C LYS A 80 4.82 15.25 0.21
N LEU A 81 5.73 15.77 1.04
CA LEU A 81 6.28 17.12 0.87
C LEU A 81 7.20 17.21 -0.36
N ALA A 82 8.01 16.18 -0.61
CA ALA A 82 8.91 16.13 -1.77
C ALA A 82 8.16 15.96 -3.10
N ASN A 83 7.07 15.20 -3.12
CA ASN A 83 6.18 15.06 -4.28
C ASN A 83 4.70 15.23 -3.87
N PRO A 84 4.16 16.44 -3.95
CA PRO A 84 2.77 16.72 -3.57
C PRO A 84 1.72 16.01 -4.43
N HIS A 85 2.08 15.55 -5.63
CA HIS A 85 1.15 14.84 -6.53
C HIS A 85 1.09 13.33 -6.25
N LEU A 86 2.09 12.77 -5.56
CA LEU A 86 2.11 11.36 -5.17
C LEU A 86 0.94 11.05 -4.22
N THR A 87 0.20 9.98 -4.51
CA THR A 87 -0.78 9.44 -3.56
C THR A 87 -0.02 8.71 -2.46
N VAL A 88 -0.14 9.15 -1.22
CA VAL A 88 0.58 8.59 -0.07
C VAL A 88 -0.43 7.99 0.91
N VAL A 89 -0.21 6.73 1.28
CA VAL A 89 -0.98 5.98 2.29
C VAL A 89 0.00 5.47 3.35
N ALA A 90 -0.34 5.54 4.63
CA ALA A 90 0.52 5.16 5.76
C ALA A 90 -0.31 4.50 6.87
#